data_AF-L7UFS4-F1
#
_entry.id   AF-L7UFS4-F1
#
_cell.length_a   1.000
_cell.length_b   1.000
_cell.length_c   1.000
_cell.angle_alpha   90.00
_cell.angle_beta   90.00
_cell.angle_gamma   90.00
#
_symmetry.space_group_name_H-M   'P 1'
#
loop_
_entity.id
_entity.type
_entity.pdbx_description
1 polymer ?
#
loop_
_entity_poly.entity_id
_entity_poly.type
_entity_poly.pdbx_seq_one_letter_code
_entity_poly.pdbx_strand_id
1 'polypeptide(L)'
;MAGWRKLAWGFLMGGVACSGSRQAVKPDVAGPGTGGSGASSVATLASVVSGPYVDEELGFEVVRPSDEWQLDATNERTPEGLSIPVILRHPPSGAQVVVQVAPAVATPTQFAERLTEGLRQQPGFTTTDPVPLTLSDTAVGFDFQVGDGVNGRVVVREGREGRILMMLATWPAQAVASVIQNVDALLIGIRPLPEQQKALPKSTPQAAAH
;
A
#
# COMPACT_ATOMS: atom_id res chain seq x y z
N MET A 1 -37.60 -9.47 5.18
CA MET A 1 -37.79 -8.57 6.35
C MET A 1 -36.89 -9.06 7.47
N ALA A 2 -36.34 -8.13 8.26
CA ALA A 2 -35.30 -8.29 9.30
C ALA A 2 -33.84 -8.28 8.76
N GLY A 3 -32.91 -7.48 9.27
CA GLY A 3 -32.96 -6.49 10.34
C GLY A 3 -31.63 -5.70 10.38
N TRP A 4 -31.73 -4.37 10.42
CA TRP A 4 -30.60 -3.44 10.53
C TRP A 4 -29.90 -3.56 11.88
N ARG A 5 -28.57 -3.67 11.89
CA ARG A 5 -27.74 -3.45 13.08
C ARG A 5 -27.08 -2.06 12.97
N LYS A 6 -27.61 -1.11 13.73
CA LYS A 6 -27.03 0.22 13.93
C LYS A 6 -25.91 0.11 14.96
N LEU A 7 -24.68 0.49 14.60
CA LEU A 7 -23.59 0.69 15.55
C LEU A 7 -23.61 2.16 16.00
N ALA A 8 -23.91 2.35 17.28
CA ALA A 8 -23.88 3.62 17.98
C ALA A 8 -22.44 3.95 18.39
N TRP A 9 -21.93 5.11 17.97
CA TRP A 9 -20.72 5.69 18.56
C TRP A 9 -21.14 6.62 19.70
N GLY A 10 -20.76 6.24 20.90
CA GLY A 10 -21.02 6.98 22.13
C GLY A 10 -20.13 8.21 22.23
N PHE A 11 -20.78 9.34 22.51
CA PHE A 11 -20.19 10.56 23.04
C PHE A 11 -19.48 10.31 24.37
N LEU A 12 -18.27 10.85 24.53
CA LEU A 12 -17.66 11.12 25.83
C LEU A 12 -17.41 12.63 25.93
N MET A 13 -18.24 13.27 26.74
CA MET A 13 -18.08 14.64 27.23
C MET A 13 -17.94 14.58 28.75
N GLY A 14 -17.04 15.40 29.29
CA GLY A 14 -17.17 15.97 30.63
C GLY A 14 -16.05 15.65 31.62
N GLY A 15 -15.40 16.71 32.12
CA GLY A 15 -14.60 16.67 33.35
C GLY A 15 -13.63 17.84 33.52
N VAL A 16 -14.14 19.03 33.87
CA VAL A 16 -13.34 20.14 34.41
C VAL A 16 -13.36 20.02 35.94
N ALA A 17 -12.19 20.07 36.60
CA ALA A 17 -12.06 20.57 37.97
C ALA A 17 -10.61 20.98 38.30
N CYS A 18 -10.45 22.23 38.72
CA CYS A 18 -9.24 22.80 39.33
C CYS A 18 -9.03 22.27 40.74
N SER A 19 -7.78 22.12 41.20
CA SER A 19 -7.37 22.61 42.53
C SER A 19 -5.85 22.58 42.68
N GLY A 20 -5.28 23.68 43.17
CA GLY A 20 -3.85 23.83 43.40
C GLY A 20 -3.40 23.31 44.77
N SER A 21 -2.12 22.95 44.85
CA SER A 21 -1.36 22.81 46.09
C SER A 21 0.04 23.37 45.87
N ARG A 22 0.39 24.45 46.59
CA ARG A 22 1.78 24.86 46.82
C ARG A 22 2.36 24.00 47.93
N GLN A 23 3.52 23.38 47.71
CA GLN A 23 4.51 23.16 48.77
C GLN A 23 5.91 23.02 48.14
N ALA A 24 6.81 23.88 48.59
CA ALA A 24 8.24 23.85 48.33
C ALA A 24 8.92 22.95 49.35
N VAL A 25 9.97 22.18 48.98
CA VAL A 25 11.17 21.89 49.80
C VAL A 25 12.30 21.28 48.92
N LYS A 26 13.47 21.95 48.98
CA LYS A 26 14.89 21.62 48.76
C LYS A 26 15.40 20.89 47.49
N PRO A 27 16.52 21.40 46.91
CA PRO A 27 17.37 20.67 45.99
C PRO A 27 18.38 19.83 46.79
N ASP A 28 18.51 18.54 46.52
CA ASP A 28 19.79 17.85 46.67
C ASP A 28 19.80 16.46 46.04
N VAL A 29 20.97 16.12 45.50
CA VAL A 29 21.44 14.83 44.98
C VAL A 29 20.94 14.39 43.60
N ALA A 30 21.65 14.88 42.58
CA ALA A 30 21.81 14.18 41.32
C ALA A 30 22.57 12.86 41.55
N GLY A 31 21.92 11.74 41.30
CA GLY A 31 22.57 10.47 40.98
C GLY A 31 22.32 10.14 39.50
N PRO A 32 23.33 9.75 38.71
CA PRO A 32 23.12 9.31 37.34
C PRO A 32 22.54 7.89 37.36
N GLY A 33 21.21 7.80 37.32
CA GLY A 33 20.50 6.56 37.06
C GLY A 33 20.40 6.32 35.56
N THR A 34 21.13 5.32 35.07
CA THR A 34 20.95 4.75 33.73
C THR A 34 19.59 4.04 33.67
N GLY A 35 18.76 4.40 32.71
CA GLY A 35 17.43 3.81 32.55
C GLY A 35 16.87 4.10 31.16
N GLY A 36 17.22 3.26 30.20
CA GLY A 36 16.55 3.22 28.91
C GLY A 36 15.12 2.69 29.06
N SER A 37 14.18 3.30 28.33
CA SER A 37 12.95 2.66 27.89
C SER A 37 12.32 3.50 26.77
N GLY A 38 12.53 3.02 25.54
CA GLY A 38 11.47 2.93 24.53
C GLY A 38 10.87 4.24 24.00
N ALA A 39 11.68 5.09 23.36
CA ALA A 39 11.15 5.74 22.17
C ALA A 39 11.19 4.67 21.07
N SER A 40 10.02 4.14 20.71
CA SER A 40 9.86 3.36 19.48
C SER A 40 10.29 4.26 18.34
N SER A 41 11.55 4.14 17.95
CA SER A 41 12.04 4.63 16.68
C SER A 41 11.30 3.83 15.63
N VAL A 42 10.18 4.37 15.14
CA VAL A 42 9.76 4.11 13.77
C VAL A 42 10.91 4.65 12.92
N ALA A 43 11.91 3.80 12.71
CA ALA A 43 12.95 4.06 11.76
C ALA A 43 12.29 3.90 10.39
N THR A 44 11.62 4.96 9.94
CA THR A 44 11.37 5.17 8.52
C THR A 44 12.75 5.27 7.91
N LEU A 45 13.27 4.15 7.43
CA LEU A 45 14.44 4.13 6.58
C LEU A 45 14.01 4.74 5.26
N ALA A 46 13.97 6.08 5.21
CA ALA A 46 13.90 6.85 3.98
C ALA A 46 15.24 6.64 3.26
N SER A 47 15.41 5.45 2.70
CA SER A 47 16.54 5.13 1.85
C SER A 47 16.26 5.80 0.52
N VAL A 48 16.98 6.89 0.24
CA VAL A 48 17.05 7.47 -1.10
C VAL A 48 17.85 6.49 -1.95
N VAL A 49 17.24 5.35 -2.29
CA VAL A 49 17.82 4.35 -3.19
C VAL A 49 17.68 4.90 -4.59
N SER A 50 18.79 5.37 -5.17
CA SER A 50 18.83 5.57 -6.62
C SER A 50 18.81 4.21 -7.31
N GLY A 51 17.75 3.93 -8.07
CA GLY A 51 17.55 2.65 -8.75
C GLY A 51 16.14 2.07 -8.55
N PRO A 52 15.84 0.93 -9.18
CA PRO A 52 14.59 0.21 -8.95
C PRO A 52 14.56 -0.32 -7.51
N TYR A 53 13.40 -0.23 -6.87
CA TYR A 53 13.13 -0.96 -5.63
C TYR A 53 12.68 -2.37 -6.00
N VAL A 54 13.22 -3.38 -5.33
CA VAL A 54 12.91 -4.80 -5.59
C VAL A 54 12.56 -5.48 -4.28
N ASP A 55 11.42 -6.16 -4.25
CA ASP A 55 10.99 -7.05 -3.18
C ASP A 55 10.93 -8.48 -3.74
N GLU A 56 11.97 -9.26 -3.48
CA GLU A 56 12.08 -10.64 -3.96
C GLU A 56 11.10 -11.59 -3.25
N GLU A 57 10.72 -11.30 -2.00
CA GLU A 57 9.84 -12.15 -1.20
C GLU A 57 8.39 -12.04 -1.69
N LEU A 58 7.96 -10.81 -1.97
CA LEU A 58 6.63 -10.55 -2.51
C LEU A 58 6.59 -10.56 -4.04
N GLY A 59 7.75 -10.65 -4.69
CA GLY A 59 7.88 -10.96 -6.10
C GLY A 59 7.55 -9.79 -7.03
N PHE A 60 7.91 -8.56 -6.67
CA PHE A 60 7.69 -7.38 -7.50
C PHE A 60 8.86 -6.39 -7.47
N GLU A 61 8.87 -5.48 -8.44
CA GLU A 61 9.77 -4.34 -8.48
C GLU A 61 9.01 -3.04 -8.79
N VAL A 62 9.62 -1.91 -8.42
CA VAL A 62 9.11 -0.57 -8.64
C VAL A 62 10.20 0.28 -9.31
N VAL A 63 9.93 0.68 -10.54
CA VAL A 63 10.72 1.67 -11.29
C VAL A 63 10.01 3.02 -11.20
N ARG A 64 10.59 3.98 -10.47
CA ARG A 64 10.01 5.32 -10.34
C ARG A 64 10.28 6.14 -11.61
N PRO A 65 9.30 6.92 -12.10
CA PRO A 65 9.48 7.78 -13.27
C PRO A 65 10.39 9.00 -13.00
N SER A 66 10.49 9.43 -11.74
CA SER A 66 11.39 10.49 -11.28
C SER A 66 11.80 10.25 -9.82
N ASP A 67 12.83 10.97 -9.36
CA ASP A 67 13.30 10.99 -7.97
C ASP A 67 12.36 11.75 -7.02
N GLU A 68 11.40 12.51 -7.57
CA GLU A 68 10.36 13.23 -6.82
C GLU A 68 9.37 12.29 -6.10
N TRP A 69 9.28 11.04 -6.53
CA TRP A 69 8.48 10.02 -5.86
C TRP A 69 9.23 9.48 -4.64
N GLN A 70 8.75 9.81 -3.45
CA GLN A 70 9.23 9.24 -2.20
C GLN A 70 8.67 7.82 -2.07
N LEU A 71 9.55 6.85 -1.83
CA LEU A 71 9.18 5.46 -1.63
C LEU A 71 9.38 5.10 -0.16
N ASP A 72 8.31 4.65 0.47
CA ASP A 72 8.29 4.18 1.84
C ASP A 72 7.97 2.69 1.85
N ALA A 73 8.98 1.87 2.17
CA ALA A 73 8.81 0.45 2.37
C ALA A 73 8.20 0.19 3.76
N THR A 74 7.20 -0.69 3.83
CA THR A 74 6.48 -0.99 5.06
C THR A 74 6.28 -2.50 5.22
N ASN A 75 5.98 -2.93 6.45
CA ASN A 75 5.56 -4.30 6.75
C ASN A 75 4.08 -4.35 7.19
N GLU A 76 3.30 -3.34 6.81
CA GLU A 76 1.90 -3.23 7.18
C GLU A 76 1.06 -4.32 6.53
N ARG A 77 0.02 -4.73 7.26
CA ARG A 77 -1.01 -5.63 6.75
C ARG A 77 -2.39 -5.09 7.09
N THR A 78 -3.30 -5.17 6.14
CA THR A 78 -4.72 -4.88 6.41
C THR A 78 -5.32 -6.00 7.27
N PRO A 79 -6.43 -5.74 7.98
CA PRO A 79 -7.15 -6.77 8.75
C PRO A 79 -7.57 -7.99 7.90
N GLU A 80 -7.76 -7.80 6.60
CA GLU A 80 -8.11 -8.82 5.61
C GLU A 80 -6.89 -9.64 5.15
N GLY A 81 -5.69 -9.33 5.66
CA GLY A 81 -4.46 -10.05 5.38
C GLY A 81 -3.72 -9.59 4.12
N LEU A 82 -4.07 -8.43 3.56
CA LEU A 82 -3.34 -7.84 2.42
C LEU A 82 -2.05 -7.21 2.92
N SER A 83 -0.91 -7.54 2.31
CA SER A 83 0.37 -6.87 2.61
C SER A 83 0.42 -5.52 1.90
N ILE A 84 0.91 -4.47 2.58
CA ILE A 84 1.16 -3.14 2.02
C ILE A 84 2.67 -2.86 2.01
N PRO A 85 3.44 -3.49 1.12
CA PRO A 85 4.90 -3.39 1.18
C PRO A 85 5.43 -2.01 0.83
N VAL A 86 4.72 -1.23 0.01
CA VAL A 86 5.21 0.05 -0.50
C VAL A 86 4.11 1.09 -0.56
N ILE A 87 4.43 2.28 -0.07
CA ILE A 87 3.67 3.51 -0.31
C ILE A 87 4.58 4.48 -1.07
N LEU A 88 4.14 4.92 -2.24
CA LEU A 88 4.81 5.93 -3.05
C LEU A 88 4.07 7.25 -2.92
N ARG A 89 4.77 8.32 -2.56
CA ARG A 89 4.20 9.67 -2.40
C ARG A 89 4.87 10.63 -3.36
N HIS A 90 4.09 11.51 -3.97
CA HIS A 90 4.57 12.61 -4.79
C HIS A 90 4.24 13.94 -4.09
N PRO A 91 5.11 14.43 -3.18
CA PRO A 91 4.85 15.61 -2.38
C PRO A 91 4.42 16.86 -3.16
N PRO A 92 5.00 17.16 -4.36
CA PRO A 92 4.62 18.36 -5.10
C PRO A 92 3.15 18.41 -5.51
N SER A 93 2.52 17.25 -5.76
CA SER A 93 1.12 17.20 -6.22
C SER A 93 0.15 16.58 -5.22
N GLY A 94 0.65 15.98 -4.13
CA GLY A 94 -0.16 15.19 -3.21
C GLY A 94 -0.68 13.87 -3.80
N ALA A 95 -0.12 13.40 -4.92
CA ALA A 95 -0.47 12.09 -5.46
C ALA A 95 0.20 10.98 -4.65
N GLN A 96 -0.47 9.82 -4.58
CA GLN A 96 0.00 8.66 -3.84
C GLN A 96 -0.32 7.38 -4.63
N VAL A 97 0.57 6.40 -4.57
CA VAL A 97 0.32 5.03 -5.05
C VAL A 97 0.65 4.06 -3.92
N VAL A 98 -0.32 3.23 -3.56
CA VAL A 98 -0.16 2.17 -2.58
C VAL A 98 -0.05 0.84 -3.32
N VAL A 99 1.02 0.10 -3.07
CA VAL A 99 1.20 -1.26 -3.59
C VAL A 99 0.69 -2.24 -2.55
N GLN A 100 -0.17 -3.15 -2.98
CA GLN A 100 -0.73 -4.22 -2.15
C GLN A 100 -0.49 -5.58 -2.80
N VAL A 101 -0.17 -6.56 -1.96
CA VAL A 101 0.08 -7.94 -2.39
C VAL A 101 -0.80 -8.90 -1.61
N ALA A 102 -1.50 -9.78 -2.33
CA ALA A 102 -2.45 -10.73 -1.77
C ALA A 102 -2.27 -12.12 -2.36
N PRO A 103 -2.67 -13.20 -1.68
CA PRO A 103 -2.82 -14.52 -2.31
C PRO A 103 -3.87 -14.48 -3.44
N ALA A 104 -3.60 -15.16 -4.56
CA ALA A 104 -4.52 -15.23 -5.71
C ALA A 104 -5.64 -16.26 -5.47
N VAL A 105 -6.53 -15.95 -4.52
CA VAL A 105 -7.77 -16.73 -4.26
C VAL A 105 -8.85 -16.48 -5.31
N ALA A 106 -8.63 -15.51 -6.21
CA ALA A 106 -9.50 -15.13 -7.33
C ALA A 106 -8.65 -14.56 -8.46
N THR A 107 -9.20 -14.53 -9.68
CA THR A 107 -8.56 -13.87 -10.83
C THR A 107 -8.49 -12.35 -10.65
N PRO A 108 -7.57 -11.63 -11.31
CA PRO A 108 -7.51 -10.16 -11.27
C PRO A 108 -8.85 -9.49 -11.58
N THR A 109 -9.57 -9.98 -12.60
CA THR A 109 -10.91 -9.50 -12.97
C THR A 109 -11.90 -9.66 -11.83
N GLN A 110 -12.01 -10.86 -11.25
CA GLN A 110 -12.93 -11.11 -10.12
C GLN A 110 -12.57 -10.27 -8.89
N PHE A 111 -11.28 -10.03 -8.66
CA PHE A 111 -10.83 -9.18 -7.57
C PHE A 111 -11.25 -7.73 -7.81
N ALA A 112 -11.03 -7.21 -9.03
CA ALA A 112 -11.45 -5.87 -9.42
C ALA A 112 -12.97 -5.70 -9.31
N GLU A 113 -13.76 -6.63 -9.84
CA GLU A 113 -15.23 -6.61 -9.74
C GLU A 113 -15.72 -6.53 -8.29
N ARG A 114 -15.18 -7.40 -7.41
CA ARG A 114 -15.55 -7.40 -5.98
C ARG A 114 -15.17 -6.09 -5.30
N LEU A 115 -14.00 -5.54 -5.62
CA LEU A 115 -13.54 -4.28 -5.05
C LEU A 115 -14.41 -3.11 -5.53
N THR A 116 -14.69 -3.04 -6.83
CA THR A 116 -15.56 -2.02 -7.41
C THR A 116 -16.96 -2.08 -6.80
N GLU A 117 -17.55 -3.27 -6.65
CA GLU A 117 -18.84 -3.47 -6.00
C GLU A 117 -18.81 -3.02 -4.52
N GLY A 118 -17.77 -3.40 -3.78
CA GLY A 118 -17.59 -2.99 -2.39
C GLY A 118 -17.46 -1.46 -2.24
N LEU A 119 -16.74 -0.80 -3.14
CA LEU A 119 -16.57 0.65 -3.15
C LEU A 119 -17.87 1.38 -3.51
N ARG A 120 -18.66 0.88 -4.46
CA ARG A 120 -19.97 1.48 -4.82
C ARG A 120 -20.96 1.52 -3.66
N GLN A 121 -20.82 0.61 -2.71
CA GLN A 121 -21.65 0.56 -1.50
C GLN A 121 -21.23 1.61 -0.45
N GLN A 122 -20.05 2.24 -0.61
CA GLN A 122 -19.56 3.26 0.32
C GLN A 122 -20.08 4.65 -0.06
N PRO A 123 -20.61 5.43 0.91
CA PRO A 123 -21.01 6.81 0.66
C PRO A 123 -19.85 7.66 0.12
N GLY A 124 -20.13 8.43 -0.94
CA GLY A 124 -19.17 9.35 -1.54
C GLY A 124 -18.21 8.72 -2.55
N PHE A 125 -18.30 7.41 -2.83
CA PHE A 125 -17.53 6.77 -3.88
C PHE A 125 -18.34 6.66 -5.17
N THR A 126 -17.70 7.02 -6.28
CA THR A 126 -18.16 6.70 -7.63
C THR A 126 -17.08 5.89 -8.33
N THR A 127 -17.44 4.87 -9.09
CA THR A 127 -16.46 4.01 -9.78
C THR A 127 -16.91 3.72 -11.22
N THR A 128 -15.94 3.56 -12.13
CA THR A 128 -16.20 2.94 -13.44
C THR A 128 -16.32 1.42 -13.30
N ASP A 129 -16.73 0.73 -14.36
CA ASP A 129 -16.59 -0.72 -14.42
C ASP A 129 -15.11 -1.12 -14.62
N PRO A 130 -14.70 -2.32 -14.14
CA PRO A 130 -13.39 -2.88 -14.45
C PRO A 130 -13.22 -3.13 -15.95
N VAL A 131 -12.10 -2.69 -16.50
CA VAL A 131 -11.72 -2.89 -17.90
C VAL A 131 -10.31 -3.46 -18.02
N PRO A 132 -10.02 -4.31 -19.03
CA PRO A 132 -8.66 -4.74 -19.32
C PRO A 132 -7.73 -3.55 -19.59
N LEU A 133 -6.48 -3.67 -19.16
CA LEU A 133 -5.45 -2.65 -19.34
C LEU A 133 -4.34 -3.16 -20.25
N THR A 134 -3.72 -2.27 -21.02
CA THR A 134 -2.59 -2.59 -21.91
C THR A 134 -1.29 -2.91 -21.16
N LEU A 135 -1.32 -2.97 -19.83
CA LEU A 135 -0.16 -3.24 -18.98
C LEU A 135 0.27 -4.72 -19.03
N SER A 136 -0.71 -5.63 -19.12
CA SER A 136 -0.51 -7.07 -19.38
C SER A 136 -1.86 -7.70 -19.76
N ASP A 137 -1.84 -8.91 -20.34
CA ASP A 137 -3.07 -9.64 -20.70
C ASP A 137 -3.98 -9.94 -19.50
N THR A 138 -3.42 -9.92 -18.29
CA THR A 138 -4.11 -10.19 -17.02
C THR A 138 -4.48 -8.92 -16.27
N ALA A 139 -4.03 -7.76 -16.73
CA ALA A 139 -4.22 -6.51 -16.00
C ALA A 139 -5.63 -5.96 -16.23
N VAL A 140 -6.30 -5.61 -15.13
CA VAL A 140 -7.63 -5.00 -15.12
C VAL A 140 -7.58 -3.79 -14.21
N GLY A 141 -8.30 -2.73 -14.56
CA GLY A 141 -8.41 -1.57 -13.70
C GLY A 141 -9.73 -0.85 -13.84
N PHE A 142 -9.98 0.05 -12.90
CA PHE A 142 -11.12 0.95 -12.91
C PHE A 142 -10.71 2.25 -12.24
N ASP A 143 -11.38 3.33 -12.63
CA ASP A 143 -11.22 4.63 -11.99
C ASP A 143 -12.28 4.79 -10.90
N PHE A 144 -11.94 5.56 -9.88
CA PHE A 144 -12.87 5.94 -8.82
C PHE A 144 -12.69 7.40 -8.43
N GLN A 145 -13.72 7.95 -7.81
CA GLN A 145 -13.74 9.30 -7.26
C GLN A 145 -14.30 9.26 -5.85
N VAL A 146 -13.72 10.06 -4.95
CA VAL A 146 -14.18 10.22 -3.56
C VAL A 146 -14.62 11.67 -3.33
N GLY A 147 -15.92 11.88 -3.19
CA GLY A 147 -16.53 13.21 -3.20
C GLY A 147 -16.10 14.00 -4.43
N ASP A 148 -15.83 15.29 -4.26
CA ASP A 148 -15.34 16.16 -5.34
C ASP A 148 -13.83 16.46 -5.25
N GLY A 149 -13.13 15.82 -4.30
CA GLY A 149 -11.77 16.20 -3.92
C GLY A 149 -10.66 15.27 -4.41
N VAL A 150 -10.97 13.99 -4.64
CA VAL A 150 -9.96 12.96 -4.93
C VAL A 150 -10.41 12.09 -6.10
N ASN A 151 -9.53 11.96 -7.08
CA ASN A 151 -9.62 10.95 -8.12
C ASN A 151 -8.66 9.81 -7.78
N GLY A 152 -8.97 8.62 -8.26
CA GLY A 152 -8.09 7.48 -8.11
C GLY A 152 -8.29 6.44 -9.19
N ARG A 153 -7.31 5.55 -9.26
CA ARG A 153 -7.29 4.41 -10.17
C ARG A 153 -6.82 3.19 -9.42
N VAL A 154 -7.50 2.09 -9.65
CA VAL A 154 -7.05 0.77 -9.20
C VAL A 154 -6.55 0.00 -10.40
N VAL A 155 -5.40 -0.64 -10.25
CA VAL A 155 -4.85 -1.62 -11.19
C VAL A 155 -4.64 -2.93 -10.45
N VAL A 156 -5.19 -4.02 -10.98
CA VAL A 156 -5.05 -5.38 -10.46
C VAL A 156 -4.47 -6.25 -11.56
N ARG A 157 -3.45 -7.03 -11.25
CA ARG A 157 -2.90 -8.04 -12.17
C ARG A 157 -2.32 -9.21 -11.40
N GLU A 158 -1.96 -10.26 -12.12
CA GLU A 158 -1.20 -11.37 -11.57
C GLU A 158 0.17 -10.89 -11.07
N GLY A 159 0.53 -11.36 -9.89
CA GLY A 159 1.88 -11.29 -9.34
C GLY A 159 2.57 -12.65 -9.42
N ARG A 160 3.80 -12.71 -8.93
CA ARG A 160 4.58 -13.95 -8.91
C ARG A 160 4.03 -14.95 -7.88
N GLU A 161 4.24 -16.24 -8.13
CA GLU A 161 3.95 -17.34 -7.17
C GLU A 161 2.48 -17.40 -6.69
N GLY A 162 1.54 -17.17 -7.62
CA GLY A 162 0.10 -17.26 -7.30
C GLY A 162 -0.37 -16.15 -6.38
N ARG A 163 0.19 -14.95 -6.55
CA ARG A 163 -0.22 -13.72 -5.86
C ARG A 163 -0.94 -12.78 -6.81
N ILE A 164 -1.66 -11.83 -6.25
CA ILE A 164 -2.21 -10.67 -6.94
C ILE A 164 -1.39 -9.46 -6.51
N LEU A 165 -1.01 -8.66 -7.50
CA LEU A 165 -0.38 -7.36 -7.32
C LEU A 165 -1.40 -6.28 -7.63
N MET A 166 -1.78 -5.51 -6.62
CA MET A 166 -2.74 -4.42 -6.72
C MET A 166 -2.06 -3.09 -6.46
N MET A 167 -2.41 -2.09 -7.25
CA MET A 167 -1.95 -0.72 -7.11
C MET A 167 -3.16 0.18 -6.96
N LEU A 168 -3.20 0.96 -5.88
CA LEU A 168 -4.22 1.98 -5.65
C LEU A 168 -3.56 3.34 -5.75
N ALA A 169 -3.84 4.06 -6.83
CA ALA A 169 -3.37 5.40 -7.07
C ALA A 169 -4.46 6.42 -6.71
N THR A 170 -4.07 7.52 -6.09
CA THR A 170 -4.95 8.65 -5.77
C THR A 170 -4.26 9.98 -6.04
N TRP A 171 -5.01 10.97 -6.49
CA TRP A 171 -4.53 12.34 -6.70
C TRP A 171 -5.67 13.36 -6.48
N PRO A 172 -5.34 14.64 -6.19
CA PRO A 172 -6.37 15.67 -6.04
C PRO A 172 -7.16 15.87 -7.34
N ALA A 173 -8.45 16.16 -7.23
CA ALA A 173 -9.32 16.35 -8.40
C ALA A 173 -8.85 17.50 -9.33
N GLN A 174 -8.19 18.51 -8.76
CA GLN A 174 -7.60 19.65 -9.45
C GLN A 174 -6.18 19.40 -10.00
N ALA A 175 -5.67 18.16 -9.96
CA ALA A 175 -4.35 17.86 -10.46
C ALA A 175 -4.25 18.13 -11.97
N VAL A 176 -3.14 18.75 -12.39
CA VAL A 176 -2.86 19.01 -13.81
C VAL A 176 -2.53 17.70 -14.55
N ALA A 177 -2.71 17.71 -15.88
CA ALA A 177 -2.54 16.52 -16.71
C ALA A 177 -1.15 15.84 -16.56
N SER A 178 -0.09 16.61 -16.32
CA SER A 178 1.25 16.06 -16.11
C SER A 178 1.35 15.21 -14.83
N VAL A 179 0.57 15.51 -13.79
CA VAL A 179 0.50 14.68 -12.57
C VAL A 179 -0.13 13.33 -12.89
N ILE A 180 -1.21 13.32 -13.67
CA ILE A 180 -1.90 12.10 -14.09
C ILE A 180 -0.97 11.23 -14.94
N GLN A 181 -0.26 11.83 -15.90
CA GLN A 181 0.75 11.14 -16.70
C GLN A 181 1.88 10.56 -15.84
N ASN A 182 2.30 11.27 -14.78
CA ASN A 182 3.32 10.81 -13.87
C ASN A 182 2.83 9.62 -13.02
N VAL A 183 1.58 9.64 -12.55
CA VAL A 183 0.92 8.50 -11.91
C VAL A 183 0.86 7.31 -12.86
N ASP A 184 0.46 7.52 -14.11
CA ASP A 184 0.37 6.45 -15.12
C ASP A 184 1.74 5.83 -15.40
N ALA A 185 2.77 6.66 -15.53
CA ALA A 185 4.14 6.19 -15.70
C ALA A 185 4.62 5.36 -14.51
N LEU A 186 4.27 5.76 -13.27
CA LEU A 186 4.59 4.98 -12.09
C LEU A 186 3.83 3.64 -12.05
N LEU A 187 2.53 3.63 -12.38
CA LEU A 187 1.74 2.39 -12.44
C LEU A 187 2.33 1.40 -13.47
N ILE A 188 2.85 1.89 -14.58
CA ILE A 188 3.58 1.09 -15.58
C ILE A 188 4.91 0.57 -15.01
N GLY A 189 5.61 1.41 -14.24
CA GLY A 189 6.92 1.09 -13.65
C GLY A 189 6.88 0.07 -12.51
N ILE A 190 5.72 -0.15 -11.90
CA ILE A 190 5.52 -1.25 -10.95
C ILE A 190 5.29 -2.51 -11.78
N ARG A 191 6.02 -3.61 -11.53
CA ARG A 191 5.86 -4.88 -12.27
C ARG A 191 6.17 -6.11 -11.42
N PRO A 192 5.54 -7.28 -11.68
CA PRO A 192 5.95 -8.52 -11.05
C PRO A 192 7.37 -8.86 -11.52
N LEU A 193 8.14 -9.52 -10.66
CA LEU A 193 9.43 -10.06 -11.07
C LEU A 193 9.22 -11.17 -12.11
N PRO A 194 10.12 -11.31 -13.09
CA PRO A 194 10.07 -12.43 -14.02
C PRO A 194 10.05 -13.76 -13.26
N GLU A 195 9.27 -14.72 -13.76
CA GLU A 195 9.30 -16.09 -13.22
C GLU A 195 10.75 -16.60 -13.26
N GLN A 196 11.25 -17.10 -12.14
CA GLN A 196 12.53 -17.80 -12.14
C GLN A 196 12.36 -19.01 -13.05
N GLN A 197 13.04 -19.02 -14.20
CA GLN A 197 13.10 -20.19 -15.05
C GLN A 197 13.64 -21.35 -14.20
N LYS A 198 12.73 -22.21 -13.75
CA LYS A 198 13.04 -23.43 -13.01
C LYS A 198 14.09 -24.17 -13.82
N ALA A 199 15.34 -24.16 -13.35
CA ALA A 199 16.45 -24.76 -14.07
C ALA A 199 16.04 -26.20 -14.44
N LEU A 200 15.98 -26.49 -15.74
CA LEU A 200 15.74 -27.83 -16.24
C LEU A 200 16.70 -28.78 -15.50
N PRO A 201 16.21 -29.88 -14.91
CA PRO A 201 17.11 -30.83 -14.28
C PRO A 201 18.13 -31.27 -15.32
N LYS A 202 19.40 -30.98 -15.08
CA LYS A 202 20.50 -31.50 -15.91
C LYS A 202 20.35 -33.01 -15.86
N SER A 203 19.91 -33.62 -16.96
CA SER A 203 19.91 -35.06 -17.14
C SER A 203 21.36 -35.51 -17.07
N THR A 204 21.80 -35.97 -15.90
CA THR A 204 23.07 -36.68 -15.76
C THR A 204 22.94 -37.97 -16.57
N PRO A 205 23.74 -38.19 -17.63
CA PRO A 205 23.78 -39.50 -18.24
C PRO A 205 24.35 -40.47 -17.21
N GLN A 206 23.51 -41.40 -16.77
CA GLN A 206 23.92 -42.55 -15.99
C GLN A 206 24.84 -43.38 -16.88
N ALA A 207 26.16 -43.20 -16.71
CA ALA A 207 27.14 -44.07 -17.34
C ALA A 207 26.94 -45.49 -16.77
N ALA A 208 26.54 -46.39 -17.66
CA ALA A 208 26.38 -47.80 -17.38
C ALA A 208 27.73 -48.44 -17.04
N ALA A 209 27.63 -49.48 -16.22
CA ALA A 209 28.70 -50.33 -15.70
C ALA A 209 29.67 -50.85 -16.77
N HIS A 210 30.91 -51.09 -16.33
CA HIS A 210 31.69 -52.30 -16.63
C HIS A 210 32.63 -52.60 -15.46
#